data_AF-A0A9E0U0Q7-F1
#
_entry.id   AF-A0A9E0U0Q7-F1
#
_cell.length_a   1.000
_cell.length_b   1.000
_cell.length_c   1.000
_cell.angle_alpha   90.00
_cell.angle_beta   90.00
_cell.angle_gamma   90.00
#
_symmetry.space_group_name_H-M   'P 1'
#
loop_
_entity.id
_entity.type
_entity.pdbx_description
1 polymer ?
#
loop_
_entity_poly.entity_id
_entity_poly.type
_entity_poly.pdbx_seq_one_letter_code
_entity_poly.pdbx_strand_id
1 'polypeptide(L)' 'MQKNPVVTLQTTAGTVELTLRPDVAPKACENFIRLSETGYYNNVIFHRVIKGFMIQGGDPTGTGRGGESIW' A
#
# COMPACT_ATOMS: atom_id res chain seq x y z
N MET A 1 -6.12 -25.20 1.00
CA MET A 1 -6.56 -23.80 0.85
C MET A 1 -5.31 -22.94 0.71
N GLN A 2 -5.17 -22.19 -0.37
CA GLN A 2 -3.99 -21.35 -0.58
C GLN A 2 -4.05 -20.16 0.41
N LYS A 3 -2.96 -19.93 1.16
CA LYS A 3 -2.90 -18.86 2.15
C LYS A 3 -2.69 -17.53 1.43
N ASN A 4 -3.51 -16.52 1.75
CA ASN A 4 -3.39 -15.20 1.17
C ASN A 4 -2.11 -14.48 1.68
N PRO A 5 -1.44 -13.68 0.85
CA PRO A 5 -0.32 -12.85 1.29
C PRO A 5 -0.79 -11.85 2.36
N VAL A 6 0.05 -11.63 3.37
CA VAL A 6 -0.17 -10.64 4.42
C VAL A 6 0.98 -9.63 4.35
N VAL A 7 0.64 -8.35 4.38
CA VAL A 7 1.60 -7.24 4.39
C VAL A 7 1.41 -6.44 5.68
N THR A 8 2.51 -6.20 6.38
CA THR A 8 2.53 -5.39 7.61
C THR A 8 3.03 -3.99 7.29
N LEU A 9 2.17 -2.99 7.43
CA LEU A 9 2.51 -1.57 7.31
C LEU A 9 2.86 -1.02 8.69
N GLN A 10 4.12 -0.65 8.88
CA GLN A 10 4.56 0.09 10.05
C GLN A 10 4.39 1.59 9.80
N THR A 11 3.52 2.22 10.58
CA THR A 11 3.24 3.66 10.46
C THR A 11 3.57 4.38 11.76
N THR A 12 3.64 5.71 11.72
CA THR A 12 3.81 6.55 12.92
C THR A 12 2.63 6.45 13.88
N ALA A 13 1.46 6.01 13.42
CA ALA A 13 0.26 5.81 14.24
C ALA A 13 0.10 4.37 14.74
N GLY A 14 1.03 3.48 14.41
CA GLY A 14 0.99 2.06 14.77
C GLY A 14 1.08 1.12 13.57
N THR A 15 0.96 -0.18 13.86
CA THR A 15 1.06 -1.24 12.84
C THR A 15 -0.31 -1.58 12.28
N VAL A 16 -0.39 -1.73 10.96
CA VAL A 16 -1.59 -2.18 10.23
C VAL A 16 -1.24 -3.44 9.45
N GLU A 17 -2.03 -4.50 9.61
CA GLU A 17 -1.88 -5.72 8.81
C GLU A 17 -2.93 -5.78 7.70
N LEU A 18 -2.47 -6.02 6.47
CA LEU A 18 -3.31 -6.14 5.29
C LEU A 18 -3.25 -7.57 4.76
N THR A 19 -4.40 -8.24 4.68
CA THR A 19 -4.51 -9.51 3.94
C THR A 19 -4.93 -9.22 2.51
N LEU A 20 -4.11 -9.62 1.54
CA LEU A 20 -4.34 -9.38 0.12
C LEU A 20 -5.22 -10.47 -0.50
N ARG A 21 -5.82 -10.18 -1.65
CA ARG A 21 -6.71 -11.11 -2.39
C ARG A 21 -6.24 -11.30 -3.84
N PRO A 22 -5.15 -12.06 -4.07
CA PRO A 22 -4.63 -12.30 -5.42
C PRO A 22 -5.61 -13.06 -6.31
N ASP A 23 -6.54 -13.81 -5.71
CA ASP A 23 -7.64 -14.50 -6.39
C ASP A 23 -8.64 -13.53 -7.04
N VAL A 24 -8.81 -12.33 -6.46
CA VAL A 24 -9.72 -11.29 -6.98
C VAL A 24 -8.97 -10.29 -7.84
N ALA A 25 -7.79 -9.84 -7.40
CA ALA A 25 -7.02 -8.77 -8.02
C ALA A 25 -5.54 -9.14 -8.14
N PRO A 26 -5.18 -10.10 -9.01
CA PRO A 26 -3.83 -10.68 -9.06
C PRO A 26 -2.76 -9.63 -9.35
N LYS A 27 -2.96 -8.80 -10.39
CA LYS A 27 -2.00 -7.76 -10.77
C LYS A 27 -1.84 -6.68 -9.70
N ALA A 28 -2.94 -6.21 -9.11
CA ALA A 28 -2.86 -5.20 -8.05
C ALA A 28 -2.09 -5.71 -6.83
N CYS A 29 -2.31 -6.97 -6.44
CA CYS A 29 -1.58 -7.60 -5.33
C CYS A 29 -0.09 -7.75 -5.67
N GLU A 30 0.25 -8.20 -6.88
CA GLU A 30 1.63 -8.31 -7.34
C GLU A 30 2.36 -6.96 -7.29
N ASN A 31 1.75 -5.92 -7.87
CA ASN A 31 2.32 -4.57 -7.85
C ASN A 31 2.59 -4.08 -6.41
N PHE A 32 1.60 -4.23 -5.53
CA PHE A 32 1.72 -3.79 -4.14
C PHE A 32 2.80 -4.54 -3.36
N ILE A 33 2.89 -5.86 -3.52
CA ILE A 33 3.93 -6.68 -2.88
C ILE A 33 5.31 -6.26 -3.38
N ARG A 34 5.50 -6.15 -4.70
CA ARG A 34 6.80 -5.80 -5.29
C ARG A 34 7.26 -4.40 -4.90
N LEU A 35 6.37 -3.40 -4.93
CA LEU A 35 6.70 -2.05 -4.46
C LEU A 35 7.04 -2.05 -2.95
N SER A 36 6.39 -2.89 -2.16
CA SER A 36 6.73 -3.03 -0.74
C SER A 36 8.11 -3.65 -0.54
N GLU A 37 8.45 -4.69 -1.30
CA GLU A 37 9.76 -5.38 -1.25
C GLU A 37 10.94 -4.46 -1.64
N THR A 38 10.71 -3.51 -2.55
CA THR A 38 11.75 -2.54 -2.95
C THR A 38 11.86 -1.35 -1.99
N GLY A 39 11.02 -1.29 -0.95
CA GLY A 39 10.99 -0.18 0.00
C GLY A 39 10.36 1.10 -0.58
N TYR A 40 9.59 1.01 -1.67
CA TYR A 40 8.97 2.16 -2.34
C TYR A 40 8.08 2.99 -1.41
N TYR A 41 7.41 2.34 -0.46
CA TYR A 41 6.51 2.99 0.50
C TYR A 41 7.22 3.49 1.77
N ASN A 42 8.54 3.32 1.88
CA ASN A 42 9.28 3.79 3.05
C ASN A 42 9.28 5.32 3.11
N ASN A 43 8.97 5.87 4.29
CA ASN A 43 8.83 7.31 4.53
C ASN A 43 7.77 8.01 3.65
N VAL A 44 6.84 7.25 3.05
CA VAL A 44 5.72 7.81 2.28
C VAL A 44 4.57 8.19 3.21
N ILE A 45 4.09 9.42 3.09
CA ILE A 45 3.01 9.95 3.93
C ILE A 45 1.61 9.57 3.44
N PHE A 46 0.64 9.63 4.34
CA PHE A 46 -0.78 9.72 3.97
C PHE A 46 -1.12 11.18 3.64
N HIS A 47 -1.02 11.56 2.37
CA HIS A 47 -1.20 12.95 1.93
C HIS A 47 -2.67 13.40 1.93
N ARG A 48 -3.64 12.49 2.07
CA ARG A 48 -5.07 12.84 2.09
C ARG A 48 -5.83 12.02 3.13
N VAL A 49 -6.43 12.71 4.09
CA VAL A 49 -7.21 12.12 5.20
C VAL A 49 -8.58 12.79 5.25
N ILE A 50 -9.64 12.01 5.06
CA ILE A 50 -11.03 12.49 5.12
C ILE A 50 -11.76 11.70 6.20
N LYS A 51 -12.09 12.39 7.30
CA LYS A 51 -12.77 11.80 8.45
C LYS A 51 -14.10 11.17 8.04
N GLY A 52 -14.32 9.94 8.46
CA GLY A 52 -15.53 9.17 8.15
C GLY A 52 -15.57 8.61 6.72
N PHE A 53 -14.50 8.77 5.94
CA PHE A 53 -14.44 8.26 4.57
C PHE A 53 -13.20 7.38 4.34
N MET A 54 -12.01 7.98 4.23
CA MET A 54 -10.79 7.21 3.90
C MET A 54 -9.50 7.96 4.24
N ILE A 55 -8.41 7.20 4.25
CA ILE A 55 -7.02 7.68 4.20
C ILE A 55 -6.37 7.22 2.90
N GLN A 56 -5.63 8.11 2.24
CA GLN A 56 -4.95 7.86 0.98
C GLN A 56 -3.47 8.23 1.11
N GLY A 57 -2.62 7.32 0.62
CA GLY A 57 -1.16 7.43 0.61
C GLY A 57 -0.59 6.70 -0.62
N GLY A 58 0.69 6.32 -0.54
CA GLY A 58 1.35 5.55 -1.60
C GLY A 58 1.99 6.38 -2.72
N ASP A 59 2.01 7.71 -2.59
CA ASP A 59 2.70 8.62 -3.51
C ASP A 59 4.03 9.10 -2.87
N PRO A 60 5.20 8.69 -3.40
CA PRO A 60 6.49 9.12 -2.87
C PRO A 60 6.74 10.63 -2.90
N THR A 61 6.05 11.36 -3.79
CA THR A 61 6.15 12.81 -3.87
C THR A 61 5.30 13.51 -2.80
N GLY A 62 4.33 12.80 -2.21
CA GLY A 62 3.39 13.35 -1.23
C GLY A 62 2.34 14.32 -1.82
N THR A 63 2.31 14.50 -3.14
CA THR A 63 1.42 15.48 -3.81
C THR A 63 0.01 14.93 -4.08
N GLY A 64 -0.14 13.61 -4.09
CA GLY A 64 -1.33 12.88 -4.50
C GLY A 64 -1.49 12.76 -6.02
N ARG A 65 -0.47 13.11 -6.79
CA ARG A 65 -0.46 13.05 -8.27
C ARG A 65 0.70 12.23 -8.83
N GLY A 66 1.67 11.86 -7.99
CA GLY A 66 2.74 10.95 -8.35
C GLY A 66 2.36 9.49 -8.10
N GLY A 67 3.37 8.64 -8.11
CA GLY A 67 3.20 7.20 -8.01
C GLY A 67 3.40 6.53 -9.36
N GLU A 68 4.18 5.46 -9.36
CA GLU A 68 4.44 4.63 -10.54
C GLU A 68 4.26 3.15 -10.16
N SER A 69 3.98 2.33 -11.17
CA SER A 69 3.85 0.89 -10.99
C SER A 69 5.19 0.19 -11.23
N ILE A 70 5.23 -1.12 -11.01
CA ILE A 70 6.39 -1.94 -11.42
C ILE A 70 6.47 -2.17 -12.95
N TRP A 71 5.47 -1.68 -13.70
CA TRP A 71 5.37 -1.74 -15.15
C TRP A 71 5.45 -0.35 -15.77
#